data_AF-A0A5B0DI15-F1
#
_entry.id   AF-A0A5B0DI15-F1
#
_cell.length_a   1.000
_cell.length_b   1.000
_cell.length_c   1.000
_cell.angle_alpha   90.00
_cell.angle_beta   90.00
_cell.angle_gamma   90.00
#
_symmetry.space_group_name_H-M   'P 1'
#
loop_
_entity.id
_entity.type
_entity.pdbx_description
1 polymer ?
#
loop_
_entity_poly.entity_id
_entity_poly.type
_entity_poly.pdbx_seq_one_letter_code
_entity_poly.pdbx_strand_id
1 'polypeptide(L)'
;MSLIGTFFKYMKVVDVSPFHDGLRRNNTMLNRLENEMKAIETAVEGLVALEDSLKGQGGDAIRAFYAECHLLFLQFFMTFKSNNVNILIQMDSALDALEPEMNRFIRQRILEGQVQGELT
;
A
#
# COMPACT_ATOMS: atom_id res chain seq x y z
N MET A 1 -33.12 -32.25 -22.49
CA MET A 1 -31.99 -31.46 -23.06
C MET A 1 -32.52 -30.07 -23.36
N SER A 2 -32.07 -28.97 -22.78
CA SER A 2 -30.99 -28.73 -21.82
C SER A 2 -31.40 -27.51 -20.97
N LEU A 3 -31.56 -27.71 -19.66
CA LEU A 3 -31.88 -26.68 -18.66
C LEU A 3 -30.72 -25.69 -18.41
N ILE A 4 -29.61 -25.84 -19.14
CA ILE A 4 -28.39 -25.04 -18.99
C ILE A 4 -28.56 -23.60 -19.53
N GLY A 5 -29.48 -23.38 -20.47
CA GLY A 5 -29.66 -22.07 -21.12
C GLY A 5 -30.30 -20.97 -20.26
N THR A 6 -30.90 -21.32 -19.11
CA THR A 6 -31.64 -20.34 -18.28
C THR A 6 -30.85 -19.87 -17.06
N PHE A 7 -29.74 -20.55 -16.70
CA PHE A 7 -28.96 -20.26 -15.49
C PHE A 7 -28.01 -19.06 -15.61
N PHE A 8 -27.63 -18.64 -16.83
CA PHE A 8 -26.72 -17.50 -17.02
C PHE A 8 -27.40 -16.12 -16.95
N LYS A 9 -28.75 -16.05 -16.89
CA LYS A 9 -29.49 -14.77 -17.01
C LYS A 9 -29.44 -13.86 -15.77
N TYR A 10 -28.84 -14.28 -14.65
CA TYR A 10 -28.86 -13.50 -13.40
C TYR A 10 -27.53 -13.48 -12.60
N MET A 11 -26.39 -13.79 -13.22
CA MET A 11 -25.11 -13.68 -12.51
C MET A 11 -24.51 -12.28 -12.71
N LYS A 12 -24.79 -11.36 -11.79
CA LYS A 12 -24.08 -10.07 -11.71
C LYS A 12 -22.70 -10.34 -11.09
N VAL A 13 -21.65 -10.01 -11.82
CA VAL A 13 -20.26 -10.22 -11.40
C VAL A 13 -19.48 -8.92 -11.42
N VAL A 14 -18.47 -8.79 -10.56
CA VAL A 14 -17.54 -7.65 -10.53
C VAL A 14 -16.17 -8.10 -11.02
N ASP A 15 -15.66 -7.48 -12.08
CA ASP A 15 -14.27 -7.67 -12.52
C ASP A 15 -13.32 -7.14 -11.43
N VAL A 16 -12.48 -8.02 -10.89
CA VAL A 16 -11.51 -7.67 -9.84
C VAL A 16 -10.18 -7.16 -10.37
N SER A 17 -9.93 -7.24 -11.68
CA SER A 17 -8.65 -6.84 -12.29
C SER A 17 -8.27 -5.40 -11.97
N PRO A 18 -9.18 -4.40 -12.04
CA PRO A 18 -8.86 -3.02 -11.68
C PRO A 18 -8.43 -2.86 -10.22
N PHE A 19 -8.92 -3.74 -9.33
CA PHE A 19 -8.57 -3.71 -7.91
C PHE A 19 -7.14 -4.23 -7.69
N HIS A 20 -6.80 -5.41 -8.23
CA HIS A 20 -5.42 -5.92 -8.20
C HIS A 20 -4.42 -4.94 -8.83
N ASP A 21 -4.79 -4.33 -9.96
CA ASP A 21 -3.96 -3.32 -10.59
C ASP A 21 -3.79 -2.08 -9.70
N GLY A 22 -4.85 -1.67 -9.00
CA GLY A 22 -4.80 -0.60 -8.01
C GLY A 22 -3.85 -0.91 -6.85
N LEU A 23 -3.98 -2.09 -6.24
CA LEU A 23 -3.10 -2.54 -5.16
C LEU A 23 -1.64 -2.59 -5.60
N ARG A 24 -1.38 -3.16 -6.79
CA ARG A 24 -0.03 -3.26 -7.35
C ARG A 24 0.56 -1.87 -7.62
N ARG A 25 -0.19 -0.98 -8.26
CA ARG A 25 0.26 0.40 -8.52
C ARG A 25 0.60 1.13 -7.21
N ASN A 26 -0.23 0.99 -6.18
CA ASN A 26 0.01 1.61 -4.88
C ASN A 26 1.27 1.03 -4.21
N ASN A 27 1.46 -0.29 -4.23
CA ASN A 27 2.66 -0.92 -3.68
C ASN A 27 3.93 -0.45 -4.41
N THR A 28 3.91 -0.42 -5.75
CA THR A 28 5.02 0.11 -6.56
C THR A 28 5.32 1.56 -6.22
N MET A 29 4.28 2.40 -6.08
CA MET A 29 4.44 3.81 -5.72
C MET A 29 5.08 3.98 -4.33
N LEU A 30 4.63 3.23 -3.33
CA LEU A 30 5.19 3.26 -1.97
C LEU A 30 6.65 2.80 -1.93
N ASN A 31 7.02 1.77 -2.72
CA ASN A 31 8.41 1.32 -2.82
C ASN A 31 9.32 2.35 -3.53
N ARG A 32 8.79 3.07 -4.54
CA ARG A 32 9.54 4.18 -5.15
C ARG A 32 9.76 5.31 -4.14
N LEU A 33 8.72 5.71 -3.42
CA LEU A 33 8.81 6.77 -2.42
C LEU A 33 9.77 6.41 -1.28
N GLU A 34 9.89 5.15 -0.89
CA GLU A 34 10.90 4.71 0.09
C GLU A 34 12.32 5.09 -0.36
N ASN A 35 12.68 4.83 -1.61
CA ASN A 35 14.02 5.16 -2.11
C ASN A 35 14.26 6.67 -2.15
N GLU A 36 13.24 7.44 -2.52
CA GLU A 36 13.30 8.91 -2.51
C GLU A 36 13.47 9.45 -1.09
N MET A 37 12.73 8.90 -0.13
CA MET A 37 12.82 9.31 1.28
C MET A 37 14.16 8.92 1.91
N LYS A 38 14.74 7.76 1.56
CA LYS A 38 16.10 7.39 1.98
C LYS A 38 17.16 8.36 1.46
N ALA A 39 17.04 8.79 0.21
CA ALA A 39 17.96 9.78 -0.35
C ALA A 39 17.85 11.14 0.36
N ILE A 40 16.63 11.55 0.71
CA ILE A 40 16.40 12.76 1.51
C ILE A 40 16.98 12.60 2.92
N GLU A 41 16.78 11.45 3.56
CA GLU A 41 17.32 11.14 4.89
C GLU A 41 18.85 11.30 4.92
N THR A 42 19.56 10.69 3.98
CA THR A 42 21.03 10.84 3.87
C THR A 42 21.45 12.31 3.70
N ALA A 43 20.71 13.09 2.90
CA ALA A 43 21.00 14.51 2.73
C ALA A 43 20.77 15.32 4.01
N VAL A 44 19.69 15.02 4.74
CA VAL A 44 19.34 15.66 6.01
C VAL A 44 20.36 15.30 7.09
N GLU A 45 20.74 14.03 7.21
CA GLU A 45 21.81 13.57 8.12
C GLU A 45 23.13 14.30 7.83
N GLY A 46 23.48 14.43 6.56
CA GLY A 46 24.65 15.19 6.12
C GLY A 46 24.60 16.65 6.58
N LEU A 47 23.45 17.32 6.48
CA LEU A 47 23.25 18.70 6.93
C LEU A 47 23.37 18.81 8.46
N VAL A 48 22.74 17.90 9.20
CA VAL A 48 22.80 17.85 10.66
C VAL A 48 24.24 17.65 11.15
N ALA A 49 25.07 16.94 10.40
CA ALA A 49 26.48 16.70 10.71
C ALA A 49 27.42 17.89 10.42
N LEU A 50 26.93 19.00 9.84
CA LEU A 50 27.75 20.18 9.52
C LEU A 50 28.08 21.07 10.73
N GLU A 51 28.44 20.50 11.88
CA GLU A 51 28.71 21.26 13.12
C GLU A 51 29.85 22.29 12.94
N ASP A 52 30.91 21.91 12.21
CA ASP A 52 32.06 22.80 11.97
C ASP A 52 31.78 23.93 10.97
N SER A 53 30.84 23.70 10.04
CA SER A 53 30.51 24.64 8.95
C SER A 53 29.32 25.53 9.28
N LEU A 54 28.29 24.97 9.92
CA LEU A 54 27.07 25.66 10.35
C LEU A 54 27.08 25.86 11.86
N LYS A 55 27.98 26.70 12.35
CA LYS A 55 28.19 26.92 13.80
C LYS A 55 27.44 28.13 14.37
N GLY A 56 27.42 28.22 15.70
CA GLY A 56 26.79 29.29 16.46
C GLY A 56 25.27 29.17 16.51
N GLN A 57 24.60 30.03 17.27
CA GLN A 57 23.18 29.87 17.61
C GLN A 57 22.25 29.70 16.38
N GLY A 58 22.51 30.41 15.28
CA GLY A 58 21.73 30.25 14.05
C GLY A 58 22.01 28.92 13.34
N GLY A 59 23.27 28.50 13.28
CA GLY A 59 23.65 27.20 12.75
C GLY A 59 23.06 26.05 13.57
N ASP A 60 23.12 26.17 14.91
CA ASP A 60 22.55 25.21 15.85
C ASP A 60 21.03 25.10 15.66
N ALA A 61 20.34 26.22 15.51
CA ALA A 61 18.90 26.24 15.24
C ALA A 61 18.54 25.55 13.90
N ILE A 62 19.33 25.76 12.84
CA ILE A 62 19.12 25.09 11.55
C ILE A 62 19.34 23.58 11.69
N ARG A 63 20.46 23.14 12.28
CA ARG A 63 20.74 21.70 12.47
C ARG A 63 19.67 21.04 13.33
N ALA A 64 19.24 21.68 14.42
CA ALA A 64 18.16 21.20 15.27
C ALA A 64 16.82 21.08 14.52
N PHE A 65 16.46 22.07 13.70
CA PHE A 65 15.23 22.01 12.89
C PHE A 65 15.22 20.81 11.92
N TYR A 66 16.35 20.49 11.30
CA TYR A 66 16.45 19.33 10.43
C TYR A 66 16.48 18.01 11.22
N ALA A 67 17.17 17.96 12.36
CA ALA A 67 17.22 16.77 13.19
C ALA A 67 15.86 16.45 13.85
N GLU A 68 15.20 17.44 14.41
CA GLU A 68 14.02 17.24 15.25
C GLU A 68 12.72 17.22 14.45
N CYS A 69 12.65 17.94 13.31
CA CYS A 69 11.46 17.95 12.47
C CYS A 69 11.58 17.00 11.27
N HIS A 70 12.68 17.09 10.51
CA HIS A 70 12.77 16.38 9.23
C HIS A 70 13.12 14.91 9.40
N LEU A 71 14.12 14.57 10.22
CA LEU A 71 14.43 13.15 10.48
C LEU A 71 13.25 12.43 11.15
N LEU A 72 12.55 13.09 12.07
CA LEU A 72 11.35 12.52 12.70
C LEU A 72 10.25 12.24 11.66
N PHE A 73 9.99 13.17 10.73
CA PHE A 73 9.05 12.94 9.64
C PHE A 73 9.46 11.78 8.75
N LEU A 74 10.74 11.65 8.42
CA LEU A 74 11.26 10.57 7.56
C LEU A 74 11.11 9.20 8.23
N GLN A 75 11.41 9.11 9.54
CA GLN A 75 11.18 7.89 10.32
C GLN A 75 9.69 7.53 10.38
N PHE A 76 8.82 8.52 10.60
CA PHE A 76 7.37 8.34 10.54
C PHE A 76 6.95 7.80 9.16
N PHE A 77 7.47 8.38 8.08
CA PHE A 77 7.15 7.96 6.72
C PHE A 77 7.54 6.49 6.49
N MET A 78 8.72 6.05 6.92
CA MET A 78 9.15 4.66 6.75
C MET A 78 8.22 3.68 7.48
N THR A 79 7.78 4.05 8.69
CA THR A 79 6.81 3.26 9.46
C THR A 79 5.44 3.24 8.77
N PHE A 80 4.94 4.40 8.36
CA PHE A 80 3.70 4.54 7.60
C PHE A 80 3.72 3.68 6.33
N LYS A 81 4.80 3.75 5.55
CA LYS A 81 4.98 2.98 4.32
C LYS A 81 4.95 1.48 4.60
N SER A 82 5.70 1.01 5.59
CA SER A 82 5.74 -0.42 5.96
C SER A 82 4.35 -0.94 6.32
N ASN A 83 3.63 -0.20 7.16
CA ASN A 83 2.27 -0.55 7.56
C ASN A 83 1.31 -0.59 6.36
N ASN A 84 1.39 0.38 5.46
CA ASN A 84 0.53 0.42 4.27
C ASN A 84 0.85 -0.72 3.30
N VAL A 85 2.12 -1.04 3.05
CA VAL A 85 2.50 -2.19 2.19
C VAL A 85 1.94 -3.49 2.76
N ASN A 86 2.05 -3.70 4.07
CA ASN A 86 1.50 -4.89 4.71
C ASN A 86 -0.02 -4.99 4.54
N ILE A 87 -0.74 -3.87 4.69
CA ILE A 87 -2.19 -3.82 4.48
C ILE A 87 -2.54 -4.13 3.01
N LEU A 88 -1.81 -3.55 2.04
CA LEU A 88 -2.04 -3.82 0.61
C LEU A 88 -1.82 -5.29 0.26
N ILE A 89 -0.79 -5.94 0.83
CA ILE A 89 -0.52 -7.36 0.64
C ILE A 89 -1.66 -8.21 1.23
N GLN A 90 -2.14 -7.88 2.44
CA GLN A 90 -3.26 -8.58 3.07
C GLN A 90 -4.55 -8.43 2.25
N MET A 91 -4.81 -7.25 1.68
CA MET A 91 -5.95 -7.02 0.79
C MET A 91 -5.86 -7.87 -0.48
N ASP A 92 -4.68 -7.94 -1.11
CA ASP A 92 -4.45 -8.73 -2.32
C ASP A 92 -4.69 -10.23 -2.04
N SER A 93 -4.12 -10.73 -0.93
CA SER A 93 -4.29 -12.13 -0.51
C SER A 93 -5.75 -12.47 -0.15
N ALA A 94 -6.47 -11.54 0.47
CA ALA A 94 -7.89 -11.74 0.78
C ALA A 94 -8.75 -11.79 -0.49
N LEU A 95 -8.41 -11.01 -1.52
CA LEU A 95 -9.09 -11.07 -2.81
C LEU A 95 -8.82 -12.37 -3.54
N ASP A 96 -7.57 -12.82 -3.56
CA ASP A 96 -7.21 -14.13 -4.14
C ASP A 96 -7.96 -15.28 -3.45
N ALA A 97 -8.13 -15.20 -2.13
CA ALA A 97 -8.87 -16.21 -1.35
C ALA A 97 -10.39 -16.22 -1.65
N LEU A 98 -10.97 -15.07 -2.02
CA LEU A 98 -12.39 -14.94 -2.34
C LEU A 98 -12.74 -15.51 -3.72
N GLU A 99 -11.80 -15.50 -4.67
CA GLU A 99 -12.00 -15.98 -6.05
C GLU A 99 -10.80 -16.83 -6.53
N PRO A 100 -10.68 -18.09 -6.07
CA PRO A 100 -9.63 -19.00 -6.54
C PRO A 100 -9.83 -19.50 -7.98
N GLU A 101 -11.01 -19.27 -8.58
CA GLU A 101 -11.27 -19.62 -9.98
C GLU A 101 -10.81 -18.53 -10.95
N MET A 102 -10.29 -18.97 -12.10
CA MET A 102 -9.55 -18.21 -13.12
C MET A 102 -10.32 -17.05 -13.80
N ASN A 103 -11.54 -16.77 -13.36
CA ASN A 103 -12.53 -15.97 -14.07
C ASN A 103 -12.41 -14.48 -13.71
N ARG A 104 -11.66 -14.11 -12.65
CA ARG A 104 -11.48 -12.73 -12.15
C ARG A 104 -12.79 -11.99 -11.82
N PHE A 105 -13.82 -12.72 -11.42
CA PHE A 105 -15.15 -12.17 -11.23
C PHE A 105 -15.69 -12.49 -9.83
N ILE A 106 -15.92 -11.49 -8.98
CA ILE A 106 -16.62 -11.72 -7.71
C ILE A 106 -18.11 -11.90 -7.96
N ARG A 107 -18.68 -13.01 -7.48
CA ARG A 107 -20.13 -13.26 -7.54
C ARG A 107 -20.89 -12.33 -6.59
N GLN A 108 -21.98 -11.69 -7.04
CA GLN A 108 -22.80 -10.77 -6.24
C GLN A 108 -23.18 -11.30 -4.85
N ARG A 109 -23.49 -12.60 -4.71
CA ARG A 109 -23.79 -13.23 -3.42
C ARG A 109 -22.68 -13.09 -2.38
N ILE A 110 -21.40 -13.07 -2.80
CA ILE A 110 -20.26 -12.84 -1.92
C ILE A 110 -20.25 -11.37 -1.46
N LEU A 111 -20.52 -10.43 -2.37
CA LEU A 111 -20.62 -9.00 -2.07
C LEU A 111 -21.79 -8.66 -1.13
N GLU A 112 -22.87 -9.44 -1.20
CA GLU A 112 -24.05 -9.31 -0.35
C GLU A 112 -23.90 -10.03 1.01
N GLY A 113 -22.72 -10.57 1.30
CA GLY A 113 -22.43 -11.27 2.56
C GLY A 113 -23.08 -12.66 2.67
N GLN A 114 -23.62 -13.21 1.57
CA GLN A 114 -24.24 -14.53 1.51
C GLN A 114 -23.16 -15.59 1.23
N VAL A 115 -22.20 -15.70 2.15
CA VAL A 115 -21.19 -16.77 2.14
C VAL A 115 -21.83 -18.02 2.73
N GLN A 116 -22.37 -18.88 1.87
CA GLN A 116 -22.80 -20.21 2.29
C GLN A 116 -21.59 -21.12 2.19
N GLY A 117 -21.11 -21.58 3.34
CA GLY A 117 -19.83 -22.24 3.49
C GLY A 117 -19.67 -23.45 2.58
N GLU A 118 -18.63 -23.41 1.76
CA GLU A 118 -17.83 -24.56 1.34
C GLU A 118 -16.38 -24.07 1.28
N LEU A 119 -15.79 -23.90 2.46
CA LEU A 119 -14.34 -23.96 2.65
C LEU A 119 -14.05 -25.34 3.24
N THR A 120 -13.95 -26.34 2.36
CA THR A 120 -13.34 -27.65 2.66
C THR A 120 -12.23 -27.89 1.67
#